data_AF-A0A7R9WCN7-F1
#
_entry.id   AF-A0A7R9WCN7-F1
#
_cell.length_a   1.000
_cell.length_b   1.000
_cell.length_c   1.000
_cell.angle_alpha   90.00
_cell.angle_beta   90.00
_cell.angle_gamma   90.00
#
_symmetry.space_group_name_H-M   'P 1'
#
loop_
_entity.id
_entity.type
_entity.pdbx_description
1 polymer ?
#
loop_
_entity_poly.entity_id
_entity_poly.type
_entity_poly.pdbx_seq_one_letter_code
_entity_poly.pdbx_strand_id
1 'polypeptide(L)'
;TGWTYRMADQRFFPGSVTSKTPPDEYDPPIETFIVDTMPVYSIITTPARCHSTTSTMVPMAGKTWSGIGDVAKVELSYDDGLTWVETTLNPPVNKWAWQEWMHTLELPGRGQYQIMARATDMEGRVQPLVAPNW
;
A
#
# COMPACT_ATOMS: atom_id res chain seq x y z
N THR A 1 5.30 -40.05 -6.72
CA THR A 1 5.94 -39.00 -5.90
C THR A 1 6.26 -37.82 -6.80
N GLY A 2 5.45 -36.78 -6.79
CA GLY A 2 5.67 -35.63 -7.66
C GLY A 2 4.64 -34.54 -7.46
N TRP A 3 4.96 -33.58 -6.62
CA TRP A 3 4.34 -32.26 -6.67
C TRP A 3 5.47 -31.25 -6.77
N THR A 4 5.60 -30.61 -7.92
CA THR A 4 6.38 -29.37 -8.07
C THR A 4 5.49 -28.37 -8.76
N TYR A 5 4.66 -27.68 -7.97
CA TYR A 5 4.17 -26.36 -8.37
C TYR A 5 5.18 -25.34 -7.87
N ARG A 6 5.61 -24.41 -8.73
CA ARG A 6 5.50 -22.94 -8.60
C ARG A 6 6.07 -22.30 -9.89
N MET A 7 5.25 -22.21 -10.94
CA MET A 7 5.47 -21.15 -11.92
C MET A 7 4.92 -19.86 -11.31
N ALA A 8 5.70 -18.78 -11.34
CA ALA A 8 5.19 -17.46 -11.01
C ALA A 8 4.32 -16.99 -12.20
N ASP A 9 3.00 -16.99 -12.02
CA ASP A 9 2.03 -16.42 -12.97
C ASP A 9 1.36 -15.19 -12.35
N GLN A 10 2.16 -14.25 -11.84
CA GLN A 10 1.71 -12.89 -11.68
C GLN A 10 2.65 -11.95 -12.40
N ARG A 11 2.12 -11.35 -13.47
CA ARG A 11 2.78 -10.31 -14.25
C ARG A 11 2.77 -9.04 -13.42
N PHE A 12 3.92 -8.67 -12.88
CA PHE A 12 4.17 -7.33 -12.37
C PHE A 12 5.01 -6.62 -13.44
N PHE A 13 4.44 -5.64 -14.14
CA PHE A 13 5.20 -4.82 -15.09
C PHE A 13 5.82 -3.62 -14.35
N PRO A 14 7.15 -3.64 -14.13
CA PRO A 14 7.93 -2.42 -14.29
C PRO A 14 9.34 -2.65 -14.87
N GLY A 15 9.79 -1.70 -15.70
CA GLY A 15 11.00 -1.72 -16.51
C GLY A 15 12.28 -2.26 -15.85
N SER A 16 12.68 -3.40 -16.38
CA SER A 16 14.01 -4.00 -16.50
C SER A 16 14.95 -4.08 -15.27
N VAL A 17 15.02 -5.22 -14.51
CA VAL A 17 16.24 -6.09 -14.35
C VAL A 17 15.98 -7.65 -14.16
N THR A 18 16.36 -8.54 -15.12
CA THR A 18 16.89 -9.94 -15.24
C THR A 18 16.83 -10.57 -16.68
N SER A 19 17.97 -10.83 -17.34
CA SER A 19 18.06 -11.64 -18.60
C SER A 19 18.59 -13.06 -18.38
N LYS A 20 17.86 -14.07 -18.89
CA LYS A 20 18.44 -15.30 -19.49
C LYS A 20 17.56 -15.84 -20.63
N THR A 21 17.10 -14.98 -21.53
CA THR A 21 16.48 -15.41 -22.80
C THR A 21 17.25 -14.76 -23.94
N PRO A 22 17.69 -15.51 -24.98
CA PRO A 22 18.29 -14.92 -26.16
C PRO A 22 17.30 -13.94 -26.83
N PRO A 23 17.74 -12.73 -27.21
CA PRO A 23 16.85 -11.70 -27.74
C PRO A 23 16.28 -12.11 -29.10
N ASP A 24 14.96 -11.98 -29.28
CA ASP A 24 14.35 -11.79 -30.60
C ASP A 24 14.13 -10.30 -30.85
N GLU A 25 14.15 -9.90 -32.12
CA GLU A 25 14.33 -8.52 -32.61
C GLU A 25 13.18 -7.54 -32.23
N TYR A 26 12.10 -8.05 -31.61
CA TYR A 26 10.86 -7.31 -31.39
C TYR A 26 10.50 -7.04 -29.92
N ASP A 27 11.25 -7.57 -28.94
CA ASP A 27 10.99 -7.34 -27.53
C ASP A 27 12.30 -6.93 -26.81
N PRO A 28 12.40 -5.69 -26.28
CA PRO A 28 13.57 -5.33 -25.48
C PRO A 28 13.64 -6.25 -24.25
N PRO A 29 14.84 -6.63 -23.77
CA PRO A 29 14.96 -7.49 -22.60
C PRO A 29 14.35 -6.81 -21.37
N ILE A 30 13.11 -7.18 -21.06
CA ILE A 30 12.48 -6.89 -19.78
C ILE A 30 12.94 -7.90 -18.78
N GLU A 31 13.20 -7.37 -17.63
CA GLU A 31 14.27 -7.88 -16.83
C GLU A 31 13.45 -8.03 -15.49
N THR A 32 13.15 -9.29 -15.11
CA THR A 32 12.02 -9.68 -14.20
C THR A 32 12.50 -10.39 -12.94
N PHE A 33 11.82 -10.20 -11.80
CA PHE A 33 12.11 -10.93 -10.54
C PHE A 33 10.87 -11.60 -9.97
N ILE A 34 11.09 -12.66 -9.19
CA ILE A 34 10.01 -13.32 -8.45
C ILE A 34 9.67 -12.45 -7.24
N VAL A 35 8.41 -12.03 -7.12
CA VAL A 35 7.92 -11.35 -5.92
C VAL A 35 7.83 -12.38 -4.80
N ASP A 36 8.75 -12.29 -3.84
CA ASP A 36 8.78 -13.14 -2.64
C ASP A 36 8.01 -12.51 -1.47
N THR A 37 8.04 -11.18 -1.40
CA THR A 37 7.65 -10.39 -0.26
C THR A 37 6.70 -9.29 -0.70
N MET A 38 5.57 -9.17 -0.01
CA MET A 38 4.66 -8.06 -0.26
C MET A 38 5.26 -6.75 0.27
N PRO A 39 5.31 -5.67 -0.51
CA PRO A 39 5.69 -4.37 -0.01
C PRO A 39 4.64 -3.86 1.00
N VAL A 40 5.05 -2.88 1.82
CA VAL A 40 4.16 -2.24 2.78
C VAL A 40 3.08 -1.40 2.08
N TYR A 41 1.84 -1.57 2.50
CA TYR A 41 0.70 -0.86 1.95
C TYR A 41 -0.36 -0.53 3.01
N SER A 42 -1.15 0.50 2.74
CA SER A 42 -2.37 0.84 3.47
C SER A 42 -3.54 1.11 2.51
N ILE A 43 -4.73 0.68 2.90
CA ILE A 43 -5.98 0.93 2.18
C ILE A 43 -7.00 1.51 3.15
N ILE A 44 -7.68 2.57 2.70
CA ILE A 44 -8.85 3.15 3.38
C ILE A 44 -10.07 2.30 3.02
N THR A 45 -10.74 1.75 4.03
CA THR A 45 -12.00 0.99 3.86
C THR A 45 -13.23 1.81 4.23
N THR A 46 -13.06 2.78 5.14
CA THR A 46 -14.12 3.66 5.61
C THR A 46 -13.59 5.10 5.64
N PRO A 47 -14.36 6.09 5.14
CA PRO A 47 -15.65 5.94 4.48
C PRO A 47 -15.52 5.40 3.04
N ALA A 48 -16.65 5.11 2.40
CA ALA A 48 -16.67 4.76 0.99
C ALA A 48 -16.14 5.91 0.11
N ARG A 49 -15.65 5.58 -1.09
CA ARG A 49 -15.22 6.59 -2.06
C ARG A 49 -16.37 7.58 -2.36
N CYS A 50 -16.04 8.85 -2.52
CA CYS A 50 -16.99 9.94 -2.77
C CYS A 50 -18.06 10.09 -1.67
N HIS A 51 -17.71 9.76 -0.42
CA HIS A 51 -18.57 10.03 0.72
C HIS A 51 -18.78 11.54 0.91
N SER A 52 -20.01 11.91 1.25
CA SER A 52 -20.40 13.29 1.57
C SER A 52 -20.96 13.33 2.99
N THR A 53 -20.55 14.33 3.76
CA THR A 53 -20.97 14.55 5.13
C THR A 53 -21.05 16.06 5.43
N THR A 54 -21.87 16.43 6.41
CA THR A 54 -21.98 17.80 6.91
C THR A 54 -21.03 18.11 8.07
N SER A 55 -20.45 17.07 8.66
CA SER A 55 -19.49 17.13 9.76
C SER A 55 -18.07 17.35 9.25
N THR A 56 -17.26 18.14 9.96
CA THR A 56 -15.81 18.24 9.75
C THR A 56 -15.05 17.08 10.38
N MET A 57 -15.68 16.33 11.30
CA MET A 57 -15.15 15.11 11.89
C MET A 57 -15.58 13.91 11.05
N VAL A 58 -14.61 13.23 10.43
CA VAL A 58 -14.85 12.09 9.54
C VAL A 58 -14.22 10.84 10.14
N PRO A 59 -15.02 9.80 10.48
CA PRO A 59 -14.46 8.53 10.93
C PRO A 59 -13.78 7.82 9.76
N MET A 60 -12.50 7.55 9.92
CA MET A 60 -11.64 6.87 8.97
C MET A 60 -11.23 5.51 9.54
N ALA A 61 -11.27 4.49 8.71
CA ALA A 61 -10.75 3.18 9.06
C ALA A 61 -10.15 2.50 7.83
N GLY A 62 -9.25 1.56 8.08
CA GLY A 62 -8.61 0.83 7.01
C GLY A 62 -7.80 -0.36 7.48
N LYS A 63 -7.11 -0.95 6.50
CA LYS A 63 -6.26 -2.11 6.68
C LYS A 63 -4.87 -1.83 6.14
N THR A 64 -3.87 -2.40 6.78
CA THR A 64 -2.47 -2.26 6.40
C THR A 64 -1.73 -3.58 6.57
N TRP A 65 -0.66 -3.77 5.82
CA TRP A 65 0.16 -4.98 5.88
C TRP A 65 1.59 -4.69 5.40
N SER A 66 2.52 -5.55 5.80
CA SER A 66 3.88 -5.64 5.26
C SER A 66 4.26 -7.11 5.11
N GLY A 67 4.96 -7.47 4.04
CA GLY A 67 5.43 -8.84 3.82
C GLY A 67 6.58 -9.24 4.74
N ILE A 68 7.18 -8.29 5.46
CA ILE A 68 8.36 -8.50 6.31
C ILE A 68 7.97 -8.61 7.80
N GLY A 69 6.73 -8.25 8.14
CA GLY A 69 6.16 -8.36 9.47
C GLY A 69 5.14 -7.27 9.74
N ASP A 70 5.19 -6.70 10.94
CA ASP A 70 4.23 -5.72 11.40
C ASP A 70 4.48 -4.33 10.77
N VAL A 71 3.42 -3.55 10.72
CA VAL A 71 3.41 -2.14 10.34
C VAL A 71 3.64 -1.32 11.61
N ALA A 72 4.60 -0.39 11.55
CA ALA A 72 4.94 0.46 12.69
C ALA A 72 3.93 1.58 12.88
N LYS A 73 3.52 2.23 11.80
CA LYS A 73 2.53 3.32 11.82
C LYS A 73 1.79 3.49 10.51
N VAL A 74 0.60 4.06 10.60
CA VAL A 74 -0.21 4.50 9.46
C VAL A 74 -0.56 5.97 9.66
N GLU A 75 -0.39 6.74 8.59
CA GLU A 75 -0.62 8.18 8.57
C GLU A 75 -1.65 8.53 7.49
N LEU A 76 -2.45 9.56 7.75
CA LEU A 76 -3.43 10.12 6.83
C LEU A 76 -3.01 11.53 6.40
N SER A 77 -3.27 11.87 5.15
CA SER A 77 -3.12 13.22 4.60
C SER A 77 -4.42 13.65 3.93
N TYR A 78 -4.78 14.93 4.04
CA TYR A 78 -5.91 15.55 3.36
C TYR A 78 -5.48 16.66 2.38
N ASP A 79 -4.18 16.83 2.18
CA ASP A 79 -3.54 17.92 1.44
C ASP A 79 -2.46 17.38 0.48
N ASP A 80 -2.78 16.30 -0.24
CA ASP A 80 -1.93 15.67 -1.25
C ASP A 80 -0.55 15.23 -0.73
N GLY A 81 -0.47 14.88 0.55
CA GLY A 81 0.74 14.37 1.19
C GLY A 81 1.68 15.45 1.72
N LEU A 82 1.24 16.72 1.78
CA LEU A 82 2.02 17.81 2.39
C LEU A 82 2.10 17.68 3.91
N THR A 83 0.99 17.33 4.56
CA THR A 83 0.92 17.07 6.00
C THR A 83 0.36 15.69 6.29
N TRP A 84 0.79 15.12 7.42
CA TRP A 84 0.47 13.75 7.82
C TRP A 84 0.02 13.72 9.27
N VAL A 85 -1.09 13.03 9.52
CA VAL A 85 -1.66 12.81 10.85
C VAL A 85 -1.59 11.33 11.17
N GLU A 86 -0.97 10.99 12.29
CA GLU A 86 -0.82 9.60 12.73
C GLU A 86 -2.16 9.02 13.21
N THR A 87 -2.45 7.78 12.83
CA THR A 87 -3.67 7.06 13.17
C THR A 87 -3.47 6.09 14.33
N THR A 88 -4.56 5.61 14.93
CA THR A 88 -4.49 4.54 15.92
C THR A 88 -4.42 3.19 15.21
N LEU A 89 -3.27 2.53 15.32
CA LEU A 89 -3.03 1.21 14.75
C LEU A 89 -3.27 0.11 15.79
N ASN A 90 -4.11 -0.86 15.47
CA ASN A 90 -4.34 -2.02 16.30
C ASN A 90 -3.23 -3.06 16.12
N PRO A 91 -2.89 -3.83 17.17
CA PRO A 91 -1.97 -4.94 17.04
C PRO A 91 -2.53 -6.01 16.09
N PRO A 92 -1.67 -6.71 15.33
CA PRO A 92 -2.12 -7.77 14.43
C PRO A 92 -2.61 -8.98 15.22
N VAL A 93 -3.60 -9.69 14.66
CA VAL A 93 -4.10 -10.95 15.25
C VAL A 93 -3.04 -12.05 15.24
N ASN A 94 -2.17 -12.04 14.23
CA ASN A 94 -0.98 -12.89 14.14
C ASN A 94 0.09 -12.20 13.26
N LYS A 95 1.33 -12.68 13.30
CA LYS A 95 2.49 -12.08 12.60
C LYS A 95 2.28 -11.77 11.10
N TRP A 96 1.42 -12.51 10.42
CA TRP A 96 1.20 -12.38 8.97
C TRP A 96 -0.20 -11.84 8.63
N ALA A 97 -0.97 -11.45 9.65
CA ALA A 97 -2.27 -10.85 9.47
C ALA A 97 -2.12 -9.37 9.12
N TRP A 98 -3.03 -8.88 8.30
CA TRP A 98 -3.27 -7.44 8.21
C TRP A 98 -3.52 -6.81 9.58
N GLN A 99 -3.10 -5.57 9.74
CA GLN A 99 -3.46 -4.74 10.88
C GLN A 99 -4.59 -3.80 10.48
N GLU A 100 -5.42 -3.48 11.47
CA GLU A 100 -6.51 -2.53 11.30
C GLU A 100 -6.12 -1.22 11.96
N TRP A 101 -6.48 -0.12 11.32
CA TRP A 101 -6.29 1.21 11.87
C TRP A 101 -7.60 1.98 11.85
N MET A 102 -7.74 2.88 12.82
CA MET A 102 -8.88 3.77 12.95
C MET A 102 -8.41 5.17 13.35
N HIS A 103 -9.10 6.18 12.85
CA HIS A 103 -8.87 7.56 13.22
C HIS A 103 -10.12 8.39 12.99
N THR A 104 -10.33 9.45 13.78
CA THR A 104 -11.35 10.46 13.45
C THR A 104 -10.63 11.68 12.91
N LEU A 105 -10.70 11.87 11.60
CA LEU A 105 -10.00 12.94 10.91
C LEU A 105 -10.80 14.25 11.03
N GLU A 106 -10.17 15.29 11.54
CA GLU A 106 -10.73 16.65 11.59
C GLU A 106 -10.30 17.44 10.35
N LEU A 107 -11.27 17.80 9.51
CA LEU A 107 -11.05 18.63 8.33
C LEU A 107 -11.17 20.12 8.68
N PRO A 108 -10.33 21.01 8.10
CA PRO A 108 -10.28 22.43 8.48
C PRO A 108 -11.53 23.22 8.09
N GLY A 109 -12.38 22.67 7.21
CA GLY A 109 -13.61 23.33 6.79
C GLY A 109 -14.45 22.47 5.86
N ARG A 110 -15.47 23.09 5.27
CA ARG A 110 -16.28 22.45 4.24
C ARG A 110 -15.58 22.58 2.89
N GLY A 111 -15.49 21.48 2.16
CA GLY A 111 -14.83 21.43 0.86
C GLY A 111 -14.75 20.02 0.31
N GLN A 112 -14.14 19.90 -0.86
CA GLN A 112 -13.73 18.61 -1.40
C GLN A 112 -12.31 18.33 -0.95
N TYR A 113 -12.08 17.13 -0.40
CA TYR A 113 -10.78 16.70 0.09
C TYR A 113 -10.41 15.37 -0.55
N GLN A 114 -9.15 15.25 -0.95
CA GLN A 114 -8.56 13.98 -1.32
C GLN A 114 -7.82 13.43 -0.10
N ILE A 115 -8.28 12.28 0.40
CA ILE A 115 -7.66 11.64 1.56
C ILE A 115 -6.72 10.54 1.09
N MET A 116 -5.49 10.58 1.59
CA MET A 116 -4.46 9.58 1.33
C MET A 116 -4.10 8.86 2.63
N ALA A 117 -3.75 7.58 2.52
CA ALA A 117 -3.21 6.80 3.62
C ALA A 117 -1.82 6.27 3.22
N ARG A 118 -0.90 6.27 4.17
CA ARG A 118 0.47 5.76 4.00
C ARG A 118 0.87 4.93 5.20
N ALA A 119 1.47 3.77 4.95
CA ALA A 119 2.02 2.92 6.00
C ALA A 119 3.56 2.97 6.02
N THR A 120 4.12 2.81 7.21
CA THR A 120 5.55 2.62 7.46
C THR A 120 5.76 1.30 8.18
N ASP A 121 6.61 0.42 7.66
CA ASP A 121 6.94 -0.86 8.31
C ASP A 121 7.95 -0.69 9.47
N MET A 122 8.19 -1.77 10.22
CA MET A 122 9.15 -1.77 11.33
C MET A 122 10.61 -1.56 10.91
N GLU A 123 10.94 -1.71 9.62
CA GLU A 123 12.28 -1.45 9.07
C GLU A 123 12.38 -0.03 8.48
N GLY A 124 11.34 0.80 8.63
CA GLY A 124 11.31 2.17 8.15
C GLY A 124 11.02 2.30 6.66
N ARG A 125 10.63 1.24 5.96
CA ARG A 125 10.15 1.34 4.58
C ARG A 125 8.78 2.00 4.59
N VAL A 126 8.60 2.92 3.65
CA VAL A 126 7.38 3.70 3.52
C VAL A 126 6.74 3.39 2.18
N GLN A 127 5.41 3.27 2.16
CA GLN A 127 4.67 3.17 0.90
C GLN A 127 4.98 4.39 0.00
N PRO A 128 5.44 4.19 -1.24
CA PRO A 128 5.72 5.28 -2.18
C PRO A 128 4.47 6.13 -2.46
N LEU A 129 4.61 7.45 -2.52
CA LEU A 129 3.51 8.37 -2.84
C LEU A 129 3.11 8.31 -4.31
N VAL A 130 4.10 8.10 -5.17
CA VAL A 130 3.88 7.87 -6.59
C VAL A 130 3.96 6.37 -6.80
N ALA A 131 2.97 5.80 -7.48
CA ALA A 131 3.06 4.42 -7.93
C ALA A 131 4.38 4.27 -8.71
N PRO A 132 5.32 3.44 -8.24
CA PRO A 132 6.59 3.26 -8.92
C PRO A 132 6.29 2.57 -10.25
N ASN A 133 6.28 3.40 -11.31
CA ASN A 133 6.21 3.03 -12.72
C ASN A 133 4.80 2.69 -13.23
N TRP A 134 4.26 3.62 -14.03
CA TRP A 134 3.18 3.43 -14.99
C TRP A 134 3.66 3.93 -16.36
#